data_AF-A0A1L6BPG7-F1
#
_entry.id   AF-A0A1L6BPG7-F1
#
_cell.length_a   1.000
_cell.length_b   1.000
_cell.length_c   1.000
_cell.angle_alpha   90.00
_cell.angle_beta   90.00
_cell.angle_gamma   90.00
#
_symmetry.space_group_name_H-M   'P 1'
#
loop_
_entity.id
_entity.type
_entity.pdbx_description
1 polymer ?
#
loop_
_entity_poly.entity_id
_entity_poly.type
_entity_poly.pdbx_seq_one_letter_code
_entity_poly.pdbx_strand_id
1 'polypeptide(L)'
;SAEAAECMKKLRQILRYIGSCDGDMEKGSLRCDANVSVRLKGSSTFGTRCEIKNLNSIRYIVQAIDYEIQRQIEILESGEEISQDTLLFDVASGKTKVMRNKEDASDYRYFPEPDLLPVEVSQEKIDLIQSS
;
A
#
# COMPACT_ATOMS: atom_id res chain seq x y z
N SER A 1 2.29 -3.28 -12.71
CA SER A 1 2.98 -2.38 -11.76
C SER A 1 3.12 -0.92 -12.22
N ALA A 2 3.19 -0.61 -13.52
CA ALA A 2 3.46 0.75 -14.01
C ALA A 2 2.48 1.81 -13.48
N GLU A 3 1.18 1.48 -13.41
CA GLU A 3 0.16 2.38 -12.84
C GLU A 3 0.41 2.69 -11.35
N ALA A 4 0.90 1.72 -10.56
CA ALA A 4 1.26 1.95 -9.17
C ALA A 4 2.43 2.93 -9.05
N ALA A 5 3.41 2.85 -9.94
CA ALA A 5 4.51 3.82 -9.99
C ALA A 5 4.02 5.22 -10.35
N GLU A 6 3.15 5.34 -11.36
CA GLU A 6 2.60 6.65 -11.76
C GLU A 6 1.72 7.26 -10.66
N CYS A 7 0.91 6.46 -9.98
CA CYS A 7 0.15 6.89 -8.82
C CYS A 7 1.08 7.46 -7.72
N MET A 8 2.14 6.72 -7.37
CA MET A 8 3.11 7.18 -6.36
C MET A 8 3.88 8.43 -6.78
N LYS A 9 4.28 8.53 -8.05
CA LYS A 9 4.92 9.73 -8.59
C LYS A 9 3.97 10.93 -8.53
N LYS A 10 2.69 10.73 -8.88
CA LYS A 10 1.70 11.80 -8.88
C LYS A 10 1.37 12.26 -7.47
N LEU A 11 1.16 11.34 -6.53
CA LEU A 11 0.95 11.66 -5.12
C LEU A 11 2.15 12.43 -4.56
N ARG A 12 3.37 11.95 -4.81
CA ARG A 12 4.61 12.63 -4.42
C ARG A 12 4.69 14.05 -5.00
N GLN A 13 4.33 14.22 -6.27
CA GLN A 13 4.31 15.53 -6.91
C GLN A 13 3.32 16.48 -6.22
N ILE A 14 2.11 16.02 -5.93
CA ILE A 14 1.07 16.81 -5.25
C ILE A 14 1.54 17.23 -3.86
N LEU A 15 2.04 16.30 -3.05
CA LEU A 15 2.50 16.58 -1.68
C LEU A 15 3.65 17.59 -1.66
N ARG A 16 4.61 17.46 -2.59
CA ARG A 16 5.71 18.42 -2.72
C ARG A 16 5.24 19.78 -3.21
N TYR A 17 4.22 19.83 -4.07
CA TYR A 17 3.65 21.08 -4.56
C TYR A 17 2.90 21.82 -3.45
N ILE A 18 2.15 21.09 -2.62
CA ILE A 18 1.47 21.63 -1.43
C ILE A 18 2.50 22.08 -0.36
N GLY A 19 3.70 21.49 -0.36
CA GLY A 19 4.74 21.79 0.61
C GLY A 19 4.56 21.10 1.98
N SER A 20 3.61 20.17 2.10
CA SER A 20 3.34 19.43 3.35
C SER A 20 4.29 18.26 3.59
N CYS A 21 4.97 17.77 2.55
CA CYS A 21 5.95 16.68 2.64
C CYS A 21 7.02 16.82 1.54
N ASP A 22 8.28 16.52 1.87
CA ASP A 22 9.40 16.55 0.90
C ASP A 22 9.38 15.36 -0.10
N GLY A 23 8.59 14.33 0.21
CA GLY A 23 8.38 13.14 -0.60
C GLY A 23 9.61 12.23 -0.73
N ASP A 24 10.59 12.35 0.16
CA ASP A 24 11.82 11.55 0.18
C ASP A 24 11.60 10.17 0.81
N MET A 25 11.48 9.15 -0.04
CA MET A 25 11.27 7.77 0.42
C MET A 25 12.52 7.16 1.08
N GLU A 26 13.73 7.60 0.71
CA GLU A 26 14.97 7.09 1.31
C GLU A 26 15.12 7.58 2.75
N LYS A 27 14.64 8.79 3.04
CA LYS A 27 14.55 9.33 4.41
C LYS A 27 13.31 8.89 5.17
N GLY A 28 12.40 8.14 4.54
CA GLY A 28 11.19 7.61 5.15
C GLY A 28 10.06 8.63 5.36
N SER A 29 10.14 9.81 4.74
CA SER A 29 9.06 10.82 4.80
C SER A 29 7.85 10.44 3.94
N LEU A 30 8.05 9.54 2.97
CA LEU A 30 7.01 8.88 2.20
C LEU A 30 7.21 7.36 2.25
N ARG A 31 6.21 6.64 2.77
CA ARG A 31 6.21 5.18 2.88
C ARG A 31 5.02 4.58 2.12
N CYS A 32 5.17 3.35 1.65
CA CYS A 32 4.14 2.64 0.92
C CYS A 32 4.16 1.15 1.28
N ASP A 33 2.97 0.61 1.55
CA ASP A 33 2.72 -0.82 1.58
C ASP A 33 1.82 -1.15 0.38
N ALA A 34 2.11 -2.25 -0.32
CA ALA A 34 1.36 -2.65 -1.52
C ALA A 34 0.44 -3.82 -1.22
N ASN A 35 -0.84 -3.70 -1.58
CA ASN A 35 -1.83 -4.77 -1.45
C ASN A 35 -2.10 -5.35 -2.83
N VAL A 36 -1.82 -6.64 -3.04
CA VAL A 36 -1.86 -7.28 -4.35
C VAL A 36 -2.73 -8.53 -4.29
N SER A 37 -3.67 -8.63 -5.23
CA SER A 37 -4.36 -9.87 -5.58
C SER A 37 -4.54 -9.96 -7.09
N VAL A 38 -4.47 -11.18 -7.63
CA VAL A 38 -4.80 -11.46 -9.03
C VAL A 38 -6.18 -12.10 -9.15
N ARG A 39 -6.81 -11.99 -10.31
CA ARG A 39 -8.09 -12.66 -10.62
C ARG A 39 -8.19 -12.99 -12.11
N LEU A 40 -8.99 -13.99 -12.43
CA LEU A 40 -9.31 -14.33 -13.82
C LEU A 40 -9.98 -13.15 -14.53
N LYS A 41 -9.61 -12.94 -15.80
CA LYS A 41 -10.18 -11.88 -16.62
C LYS A 41 -11.69 -12.09 -16.78
N GLY A 42 -12.48 -11.05 -16.49
CA GLY A 42 -13.94 -11.09 -16.54
C GLY A 42 -14.60 -11.54 -15.23
N SER A 43 -13.84 -12.01 -14.24
CA SER A 43 -14.39 -12.32 -12.91
C SER A 43 -14.74 -11.04 -12.14
N SER A 44 -15.90 -11.04 -11.47
CA SER A 44 -16.29 -10.00 -10.51
C SER A 44 -15.74 -10.26 -9.10
N THR A 45 -15.34 -11.50 -8.81
CA THR A 45 -14.80 -11.90 -7.50
C THR A 45 -13.35 -11.45 -7.36
N PHE A 46 -13.01 -10.84 -6.22
CA PHE A 46 -11.63 -10.50 -5.87
C PHE A 46 -10.86 -11.75 -5.39
N GLY A 47 -9.60 -11.88 -5.80
CA GLY A 47 -8.70 -12.93 -5.30
C GLY A 47 -8.17 -12.64 -3.90
N THR A 48 -7.53 -13.64 -3.28
CA THR A 48 -6.90 -13.50 -1.96
C THR A 48 -5.78 -12.46 -2.01
N ARG A 49 -5.79 -11.56 -1.02
CA ARG A 49 -4.87 -10.41 -0.95
C ARG A 49 -3.62 -10.74 -0.16
N CYS A 50 -2.45 -10.53 -0.76
CA CYS A 50 -1.18 -10.42 -0.03
C CYS A 50 -0.81 -8.94 0.19
N GLU A 51 -0.23 -8.64 1.35
CA GLU A 51 0.24 -7.29 1.71
C GLU A 51 1.77 -7.27 1.77
N ILE A 52 2.42 -6.51 0.90
CA ILE A 52 3.88 -6.33 0.89
C ILE A 52 4.22 -5.05 1.67
N LYS A 53 4.98 -5.20 2.75
CA LYS A 53 5.35 -4.10 3.64
C LYS A 53 6.72 -3.51 3.35
N ASN A 54 6.93 -2.27 3.82
CA ASN A 54 8.20 -1.56 3.87
C ASN A 54 8.84 -1.28 2.50
N LEU A 55 8.04 -0.81 1.53
CA LEU A 55 8.55 -0.45 0.21
C LEU A 55 9.08 0.99 0.20
N ASN A 56 10.39 1.14 0.29
CA ASN A 56 11.08 2.43 0.46
C ASN A 56 11.53 3.10 -0.86
N SER A 57 11.09 2.59 -2.01
CA SER A 57 11.40 3.20 -3.32
C SER A 57 10.32 2.85 -4.32
N ILE A 58 9.99 3.77 -5.22
CA ILE A 58 9.07 3.52 -6.34
C ILE A 58 9.57 2.35 -7.20
N ARG A 59 10.89 2.22 -7.38
CA ARG A 59 11.47 1.07 -8.08
C ARG A 59 11.16 -0.25 -7.39
N TYR A 60 11.30 -0.30 -6.07
CA TYR A 60 11.02 -1.51 -5.28
C TYR A 60 9.54 -1.82 -5.22
N ILE A 61 8.67 -0.80 -5.21
CA ILE A 61 7.21 -0.99 -5.35
C ILE A 61 6.90 -1.74 -6.65
N VAL A 62 7.46 -1.29 -7.77
CA VAL A 62 7.26 -1.92 -9.08
C VAL A 62 7.72 -3.36 -9.08
N GLN A 63 8.97 -3.60 -8.65
CA GLN A 63 9.55 -4.94 -8.63
C GLN A 63 8.80 -5.90 -7.71
N ALA A 64 8.40 -5.44 -6.53
CA ALA A 64 7.65 -6.24 -5.57
C ALA A 64 6.26 -6.63 -6.09
N ILE A 65 5.55 -5.67 -6.70
CA ILE A 65 4.23 -5.94 -7.29
C ILE A 65 4.34 -6.92 -8.46
N ASP A 66 5.32 -6.73 -9.36
CA ASP A 66 5.47 -7.61 -10.51
C ASP A 66 5.85 -9.03 -10.10
N TYR A 67 6.77 -9.17 -9.14
CA TYR A 67 7.12 -10.48 -8.58
C TYR A 67 5.91 -11.15 -7.95
N GLU A 68 5.14 -10.41 -7.14
CA GLU A 68 3.99 -10.97 -6.43
C GLU A 68 2.85 -11.36 -7.37
N ILE A 69 2.62 -10.60 -8.45
CA ILE A 69 1.67 -10.97 -9.50
C ILE A 69 2.05 -12.32 -10.11
N GLN A 70 3.31 -12.49 -10.52
CA GLN A 70 3.78 -13.74 -11.13
C GLN A 70 3.68 -14.90 -10.15
N ARG A 71 4.14 -14.72 -8.90
CA ARG A 71 4.03 -15.74 -7.84
C ARG A 71 2.59 -16.19 -7.65
N GLN A 72 1.63 -15.27 -7.55
CA GLN A 72 0.23 -15.64 -7.34
C GLN A 72 -0.35 -16.39 -8.54
N ILE A 73 0.02 -15.98 -9.77
CA ILE A 73 -0.41 -16.69 -10.99
C ILE A 73 0.14 -18.12 -10.98
N GLU A 74 1.43 -18.31 -10.72
CA GLU A 74 2.07 -19.63 -10.70
C GLU A 74 1.41 -20.60 -9.70
N ILE A 75 1.11 -20.13 -8.48
CA ILE A 75 0.44 -20.93 -7.45
C ILE A 75 -1.00 -21.30 -7.88
N LEU A 76 -1.75 -20.34 -8.44
CA LEU A 76 -3.11 -20.61 -8.90
C LEU A 76 -3.14 -21.58 -10.11
N GLU A 77 -2.16 -21.47 -11.01
CA GLU A 77 -2.03 -22.36 -12.17
C GLU A 77 -1.57 -23.77 -11.79
N SER A 78 -0.85 -23.95 -10.68
CA SER A 78 -0.53 -25.27 -10.12
C SER A 78 -1.71 -25.92 -9.37
N GLY A 79 -2.85 -25.24 -9.28
CA GLY A 79 -4.05 -25.71 -8.58
C GLY A 79 -3.99 -25.55 -7.06
N GLU A 80 -3.04 -24.75 -6.57
CA GLU A 80 -2.91 -24.40 -5.16
C GLU A 80 -3.68 -23.12 -4.84
N GLU A 81 -3.87 -22.84 -3.55
CA GLU A 81 -4.57 -21.65 -3.07
C GLU A 81 -3.60 -20.61 -2.51
N ILE A 82 -3.93 -19.33 -2.69
CA ILE A 82 -3.17 -18.22 -2.11
C ILE A 82 -3.57 -18.03 -0.64
N SER A 83 -2.60 -18.08 0.27
CA SER A 83 -2.74 -17.67 1.67
C SER A 83 -2.75 -16.15 1.82
N GLN A 84 -3.52 -15.66 2.80
CA GLN A 84 -3.58 -14.22 3.11
C GLN A 84 -2.37 -13.80 3.95
N ASP A 85 -1.27 -13.46 3.28
CA ASP A 85 0.00 -13.22 3.97
C ASP A 85 0.43 -11.76 4.03
N THR A 86 1.19 -11.44 5.07
CA THR A 86 2.01 -10.24 5.13
C THR A 86 3.42 -10.59 4.69
N LEU A 87 3.91 -9.91 3.67
CA LEU A 87 5.16 -10.17 2.97
C LEU A 87 6.16 -9.03 3.19
N LEU A 88 7.44 -9.35 3.11
CA LEU A 88 8.53 -8.38 2.95
C LEU A 88 9.15 -8.54 1.57
N PHE A 89 9.59 -7.44 0.98
CA PHE A 89 10.35 -7.49 -0.26
C PHE A 89 11.86 -7.48 0.04
N ASP A 90 12.56 -8.54 -0.35
CA ASP A 90 14.00 -8.63 -0.27
C ASP A 90 14.63 -8.06 -1.54
N VAL A 91 15.20 -6.86 -1.44
CA VAL A 91 15.81 -6.14 -2.56
C VAL A 91 16.98 -6.89 -3.17
N ALA A 92 17.75 -7.65 -2.37
CA ALA A 92 18.93 -8.35 -2.86
C ALA A 92 18.56 -9.52 -3.77
N SER A 93 17.50 -10.26 -3.41
CA SER A 93 17.01 -11.38 -4.21
C SER A 93 15.92 -11.00 -5.22
N GLY A 94 15.28 -9.84 -5.04
CA GLY A 94 14.12 -9.40 -5.83
C GLY A 94 12.85 -10.21 -5.55
N LYS A 95 12.74 -10.85 -4.38
CA LYS A 95 11.65 -11.78 -4.03
C LYS A 95 10.85 -11.32 -2.82
N THR A 96 9.59 -11.71 -2.75
CA THR A 96 8.76 -11.58 -1.55
C THR A 96 9.03 -12.76 -0.59
N LYS A 97 9.09 -12.47 0.70
CA LYS A 97 9.23 -13.45 1.80
C LYS A 97 8.08 -13.30 2.77
N VAL A 98 7.50 -14.41 3.18
CA VAL A 98 6.43 -14.42 4.19
C VAL A 98 6.99 -13.95 5.53
N MET A 99 6.33 -12.95 6.12
CA MET A 99 6.65 -12.45 7.47
C MET A 99 5.68 -13.01 8.50
N ARG A 100 4.38 -12.98 8.19
CA ARG A 100 3.31 -13.48 9.06
C ARG A 100 2.12 -13.91 8.21
N ASN A 101 1.58 -15.08 8.52
CA ASN A 101 0.29 -15.54 8.00
C ASN A 101 -0.82 -14.80 8.78
N LYS A 102 -1.77 -14.16 8.09
CA LYS A 102 -2.93 -13.56 8.75
C LYS A 102 -3.98 -14.64 9.00
N GLU A 103 -3.69 -15.54 9.94
CA GLU A 103 -4.71 -16.47 10.44
C GLU A 103 -5.71 -15.76 11.37
N ASP A 104 -5.31 -14.63 11.98
CA ASP A 104 -6.17 -13.79 12.83
C ASP A 104 -6.12 -12.31 12.42
N ALA A 105 -7.26 -11.76 11.98
CA ALA A 105 -7.43 -10.32 11.89
C ALA A 105 -7.22 -9.70 13.27
N SER A 106 -6.30 -8.73 13.38
CA SER A 106 -6.05 -8.08 14.67
C SER A 106 -7.23 -7.19 15.05
N ASP A 107 -7.87 -7.51 16.18
CA ASP A 107 -8.91 -6.65 16.75
C ASP A 107 -8.25 -5.42 17.38
N TYR A 108 -8.30 -4.30 16.65
CA TYR A 108 -7.76 -3.02 17.09
C TYR A 108 -8.59 -2.34 18.19
N ARG A 109 -9.81 -2.83 18.47
CA ARG A 109 -10.71 -2.29 19.50
C ARG A 109 -10.82 -0.76 19.42
N TYR A 110 -11.10 -0.25 18.21
CA TYR A 110 -11.24 1.20 18.00
C TYR A 110 -12.31 1.79 18.92
N PHE A 111 -11.96 2.86 19.63
CA PHE A 111 -12.88 3.69 20.40
C PHE A 111 -12.46 5.16 20.28
N PRO A 112 -13.38 6.13 20.44
CA PRO A 112 -13.03 7.54 20.45
C PRO A 112 -12.02 7.83 21.56
N GLU A 113 -10.92 8.53 21.22
CA GLU A 113 -9.90 8.93 22.18
C GLU A 113 -10.53 9.85 23.26
N PRO A 114 -10.65 9.41 24.53
CA PRO A 114 -11.36 10.17 25.56
C PRO A 114 -10.66 11.49 25.91
N ASP A 115 -9.33 11.56 25.71
CA ASP A 115 -8.55 12.75 26.04
C ASP A 115 -8.60 13.82 24.94
N LEU A 116 -9.10 13.49 23.75
CA LEU A 116 -9.19 14.39 22.61
C LEU A 116 -10.65 14.69 22.27
N LEU A 117 -11.06 15.94 22.47
CA LEU A 117 -12.33 16.43 21.93
C LEU A 117 -12.32 16.34 20.39
N PRO A 118 -13.49 16.15 19.76
CA PRO A 118 -13.60 16.18 18.30
C PRO A 118 -13.02 17.47 17.70
N VAL A 119 -12.26 17.32 16.61
CA VAL A 119 -11.73 18.48 15.87
C VAL A 119 -12.80 19.01 14.93
N GLU A 120 -13.37 20.17 15.25
CA GLU A 120 -14.29 20.89 14.37
C GLU A 120 -13.51 21.77 13.38
N VAL A 121 -13.75 21.58 12.09
CA VAL A 121 -13.13 22.37 11.01
C VAL A 121 -14.23 23.18 10.33
N SER A 122 -14.23 24.50 10.52
CA SER A 122 -15.24 25.37 9.93
C SER A 122 -15.05 25.56 8.43
N GLN A 123 -16.13 25.90 7.73
CA GLN A 123 -16.09 26.14 6.29
C GLN A 123 -15.19 27.33 5.94
N GLU A 124 -15.19 28.39 6.77
CA GLU A 124 -14.33 29.56 6.55
C GLU A 124 -12.84 29.19 6.55
N LYS A 125 -12.45 28.24 7.40
CA LYS A 125 -11.06 27.74 7.44
C LYS A 125 -10.69 26.96 6.18
N ILE A 126 -11.65 26.20 5.61
CA ILE A 126 -11.45 25.47 4.35
C ILE A 126 -11.29 26.48 3.20
N ASP A 127 -12.18 27.46 3.12
CA ASP A 127 -12.16 28.48 2.06
C ASP A 127 -10.87 29.32 2.09
N LEU A 128 -10.36 29.60 3.29
CA LEU A 128 -9.07 30.28 3.48
C LEU A 128 -7.89 29.46 2.91
N ILE A 129 -7.88 28.15 3.17
CA ILE A 129 -6.82 27.26 2.64
C ILE A 129 -6.94 27.10 1.12
N GLN A 130 -8.17 27.02 0.58
CA GLN A 130 -8.40 26.88 -0.86
C GLN A 130 -8.02 28.14 -1.67
N SER A 131 -8.08 29.31 -1.05
CA SER A 131 -7.73 30.58 -1.69
C SER A 131 -6.24 30.95 -1.59
N SER A 132 -5.44 30.15 -0.88
CA SER A 132 -3.98 30.27 -0.75
C SER A 132 -3.25 29.55 -1.88
#